data_AF-A0A960LW21-F1
#
_entry.id   AF-A0A960LW21-F1
#
_cell.length_a   1.000
_cell.length_b   1.000
_cell.length_c   1.000
_cell.angle_alpha   90.00
_cell.angle_beta   90.00
_cell.angle_gamma   90.00
#
_symmetry.space_group_name_H-M   'P 1'
#
loop_
_entity.id
_entity.type
_entity.pdbx_description
1 polymer ?
#
loop_
_entity_poly.entity_id
_entity_poly.type
_entity_poly.pdbx_seq_one_letter_code
_entity_poly.pdbx_strand_id
1 'polypeptide(L)'
;GLMYYFLPKAANRPVFSYRLSIIHFWALIFLYIWAGPHHLLYSSLPDWAQSLGTVFSIMLIAPSWGGMINGLLTLRGAWDKVRQDPVLKFMVVAVTAYGMSTLEGPLLSIKSVNALSHFTDWTIAHVHTGALGWNGFLTFGVLYWLIPRLYNTELWSRKLATYHFWIGLMGMLFYVIPVYWAGVTQGLMWKQFTAEGYLQYPNFLETVTQILPMWRLRSIGGALYLTGAILMTYNLIKTVKQGTFEPETAVQAPPLKATPIGDESHSYRHRWLERKPVLFTVLALVAVAIGGLVEMVPMWLIRSNVPTISSVKPYTPLELAGRDLYIREGCVGCHSQMIRPFRSETERYGAYSKSGEYVYDHPFLWGSKRTGPDLFRVGKKYPDAWHYKHMQDPRSTSPGSIMPRYPWLLVNQLDTSTLQKKITVLRKLGVPYPDGFEDEVMANMKAQAEGIATSLASATITVEPDREIVALIAYLQRLGTDIRTDLNAGGQP
;
A
#
# COMPACT_ATOMS: atom_id res chain seq x y z
N GLY A 1 21.77 1.50 -1.66
CA GLY A 1 22.65 2.56 -1.12
C GLY A 1 23.30 2.12 0.19
N LEU A 2 22.62 2.29 1.32
CA LEU A 2 23.17 2.06 2.67
C LEU A 2 23.87 0.71 2.84
N MET A 3 23.25 -0.40 2.41
CA MET A 3 23.86 -1.73 2.46
C MET A 3 25.26 -1.76 1.83
N TYR A 4 25.45 -1.15 0.66
CA TYR A 4 26.74 -1.14 -0.06
C TYR A 4 27.85 -0.36 0.65
N TYR A 5 27.50 0.50 1.59
CA TYR A 5 28.48 1.22 2.41
C TYR A 5 28.69 0.51 3.75
N PHE A 6 27.61 0.30 4.49
CA PHE A 6 27.68 -0.13 5.88
C PHE A 6 27.98 -1.62 6.05
N LEU A 7 27.46 -2.49 5.19
CA LEU A 7 27.69 -3.94 5.34
C LEU A 7 29.17 -4.33 5.09
N PRO A 8 29.83 -3.90 4.00
CA PRO A 8 31.24 -4.20 3.80
C PRO A 8 32.13 -3.58 4.89
N LYS A 9 31.81 -2.36 5.34
CA LYS A 9 32.53 -1.67 6.42
C LYS A 9 32.38 -2.36 7.77
N ALA A 10 31.18 -2.83 8.11
CA ALA A 10 30.95 -3.60 9.33
C ALA A 10 31.65 -4.98 9.27
N ALA A 11 31.62 -5.65 8.12
CA ALA A 11 32.26 -6.94 7.93
C ALA A 11 33.80 -6.86 7.83
N ASN A 12 34.32 -5.66 7.56
CA ASN A 12 35.70 -5.42 7.10
C ASN A 12 36.05 -6.29 5.89
N ARG A 13 35.22 -6.23 4.86
CA ARG A 13 35.37 -6.97 3.60
C ARG A 13 35.16 -6.03 2.42
N PRO A 14 35.82 -6.24 1.28
CA PRO A 14 35.46 -5.54 0.05
C PRO A 14 34.07 -5.99 -0.43
N VAL A 15 33.36 -5.11 -1.13
CA VAL A 15 32.13 -5.49 -1.84
C VAL A 15 32.42 -6.66 -2.76
N PHE A 16 31.56 -7.67 -2.74
CA PHE A 16 31.78 -8.91 -3.49
C PHE A 16 31.95 -8.69 -4.99
N SER A 17 31.06 -7.94 -5.65
CA SER A 17 31.15 -7.69 -7.09
C SER A 17 30.71 -6.29 -7.49
N TYR A 18 31.64 -5.51 -8.02
CA TYR A 18 31.36 -4.18 -8.60
C TYR A 18 30.50 -4.28 -9.87
N ARG A 19 30.75 -5.29 -10.72
CA ARG A 19 29.96 -5.52 -11.95
C ARG A 19 28.50 -5.81 -11.61
N LEU A 20 28.26 -6.66 -10.62
CA LEU A 20 26.92 -6.97 -10.16
C LEU A 20 26.24 -5.71 -9.62
N SER A 21 26.96 -4.85 -8.86
CA SER A 21 26.45 -3.55 -8.38
C SER A 21 25.92 -2.67 -9.51
N ILE A 22 26.67 -2.51 -10.60
CA ILE A 22 26.23 -1.72 -11.75
C ILE A 22 25.00 -2.34 -12.41
N ILE A 23 25.08 -3.62 -12.78
CA ILE A 23 24.02 -4.31 -13.53
C ILE A 23 22.70 -4.25 -12.76
N HIS A 24 22.74 -4.64 -11.49
CA HIS A 24 21.51 -4.72 -10.70
C HIS A 24 20.96 -3.31 -10.41
N PHE A 25 21.81 -2.28 -10.23
CA PHE A 25 21.35 -0.92 -9.96
C PHE A 25 20.57 -0.34 -11.13
N TRP A 26 21.12 -0.42 -12.35
CA TRP A 26 20.48 0.15 -13.54
C TRP A 26 19.27 -0.66 -13.99
N ALA A 27 19.36 -2.00 -13.94
CA ALA A 27 18.21 -2.84 -14.22
C ALA A 27 17.07 -2.60 -13.22
N LEU A 28 17.38 -2.42 -11.94
CA LEU A 28 16.37 -2.10 -10.92
C LEU A 28 15.71 -0.75 -11.23
N ILE A 29 16.47 0.33 -11.46
CA ILE A 29 15.91 1.65 -11.75
C ILE A 29 14.95 1.60 -12.95
N PHE A 30 15.37 0.96 -14.04
CA PHE A 30 14.56 0.92 -15.25
C PHE A 30 13.30 0.05 -15.09
N LEU A 31 13.44 -1.15 -14.54
CA LEU A 31 12.33 -2.11 -14.46
C LEU A 31 11.29 -1.72 -13.40
N TYR A 32 11.70 -1.04 -12.32
CA TYR A 32 10.82 -0.78 -11.17
C TYR A 32 9.66 0.17 -11.49
N ILE A 33 9.84 1.07 -12.47
CA ILE A 33 8.82 2.05 -12.88
C ILE A 33 7.58 1.35 -13.44
N TRP A 34 7.79 0.25 -14.16
CA TRP A 34 6.73 -0.51 -14.83
C TRP A 34 5.93 -1.42 -13.90
N ALA A 35 6.35 -1.58 -12.64
CA ALA A 35 5.71 -2.51 -11.73
C ALA A 35 4.36 -2.00 -11.20
N GLY A 36 4.07 -0.70 -11.31
CA GLY A 36 2.86 -0.07 -10.73
C GLY A 36 1.56 -0.84 -10.93
N PRO A 37 1.21 -1.28 -12.16
CA PRO A 37 -0.02 -2.01 -12.46
C PRO A 37 -0.19 -3.34 -11.72
N HIS A 38 0.85 -3.91 -11.10
CA HIS A 38 0.71 -5.14 -10.30
C HIS A 38 -0.18 -4.97 -9.05
N HIS A 39 -0.45 -3.73 -8.64
CA HIS A 39 -1.38 -3.40 -7.57
C HIS A 39 -2.84 -3.37 -8.05
N LEU A 40 -3.05 -3.43 -9.36
CA LEU A 40 -4.32 -3.17 -10.03
C LEU A 40 -4.77 -4.40 -10.83
N LEU A 41 -4.29 -5.60 -10.46
CA LEU A 41 -4.68 -6.84 -11.11
C LEU A 41 -6.14 -7.19 -10.80
N TYR A 42 -6.85 -7.63 -11.85
CA TYR A 42 -8.29 -7.85 -11.83
C TYR A 42 -9.09 -6.61 -11.43
N SER A 43 -8.50 -5.44 -11.60
CA SER A 43 -9.21 -4.18 -11.39
C SER A 43 -9.87 -3.70 -12.69
N SER A 44 -10.38 -2.46 -12.67
CA SER A 44 -10.93 -1.77 -13.82
C SER A 44 -9.84 -1.22 -14.75
N LEU A 45 -8.56 -1.36 -14.38
CA LEU A 45 -7.43 -1.03 -15.23
C LEU A 45 -7.44 -1.91 -16.50
N PRO A 46 -7.08 -1.39 -17.69
CA PRO A 46 -6.97 -2.18 -18.91
C PRO A 46 -6.01 -3.37 -18.79
N ASP A 47 -6.34 -4.48 -19.46
CA ASP A 47 -5.62 -5.74 -19.34
C ASP A 47 -4.17 -5.68 -19.82
N TRP A 48 -3.89 -4.85 -20.83
CA TRP A 48 -2.53 -4.65 -21.34
C TRP A 48 -1.61 -4.04 -20.27
N ALA A 49 -2.11 -3.07 -19.50
CA ALA A 49 -1.35 -2.40 -18.44
C ALA A 49 -1.10 -3.36 -17.27
N GLN A 50 -2.13 -4.13 -16.89
CA GLN A 50 -2.00 -5.20 -15.89
C GLN A 50 -0.93 -6.22 -16.31
N SER A 51 -0.95 -6.67 -17.55
CA SER A 51 -0.01 -7.66 -18.08
C SER A 51 1.42 -7.13 -18.12
N LEU A 52 1.59 -5.86 -18.51
CA LEU A 52 2.87 -5.17 -18.47
C LEU A 52 3.43 -5.15 -17.04
N GLY A 53 2.62 -4.75 -16.06
CA GLY A 53 3.00 -4.75 -14.65
C GLY A 53 3.45 -6.13 -14.16
N THR A 54 2.70 -7.20 -14.49
CA THR A 54 3.09 -8.57 -14.14
C THR A 54 4.44 -8.96 -14.74
N VAL A 55 4.66 -8.73 -16.04
CA VAL A 55 5.91 -9.14 -16.72
C VAL A 55 7.11 -8.42 -16.11
N PHE A 56 7.03 -7.09 -15.95
CA PHE A 56 8.12 -6.32 -15.38
C PHE A 56 8.36 -6.65 -13.91
N SER A 57 7.32 -6.94 -13.14
CA SER A 57 7.46 -7.43 -11.76
C SER A 57 8.19 -8.78 -11.69
N ILE A 58 7.92 -9.72 -12.59
CA ILE A 58 8.69 -10.97 -12.66
C ILE A 58 10.16 -10.70 -13.02
N MET A 59 10.42 -9.82 -13.99
CA MET A 59 11.78 -9.44 -14.37
C MET A 59 12.56 -8.78 -13.22
N LEU A 60 11.87 -8.10 -12.30
CA LEU A 60 12.47 -7.44 -11.13
C LEU A 60 13.10 -8.41 -10.13
N ILE A 61 12.80 -9.71 -10.17
CA ILE A 61 13.44 -10.71 -9.28
C ILE A 61 14.96 -10.66 -9.46
N ALA A 62 15.44 -10.74 -10.71
CA ALA A 62 16.87 -10.84 -11.02
C ALA A 62 17.70 -9.63 -10.51
N PRO A 63 17.37 -8.36 -10.83
CA PRO A 63 18.12 -7.22 -10.30
C PRO A 63 17.93 -7.03 -8.80
N SER A 64 16.77 -7.38 -8.25
CA SER A 64 16.57 -7.28 -6.80
C SER A 64 17.46 -8.25 -6.06
N TRP A 65 17.47 -9.52 -6.48
CA TRP A 65 18.35 -10.56 -5.92
C TRP A 65 19.83 -10.31 -6.20
N GLY A 66 20.17 -9.62 -7.30
CA GLY A 66 21.53 -9.12 -7.51
C GLY A 66 22.04 -8.29 -6.33
N GLY A 67 21.20 -7.43 -5.75
CA GLY A 67 21.52 -6.70 -4.52
C GLY A 67 21.68 -7.61 -3.29
N MET A 68 20.76 -8.57 -3.09
CA MET A 68 20.82 -9.53 -1.99
C MET A 68 22.10 -10.37 -2.04
N ILE A 69 22.37 -10.98 -3.19
CA ILE A 69 23.52 -11.86 -3.43
C ILE A 69 24.82 -11.08 -3.21
N ASN A 70 24.93 -9.86 -3.73
CA ASN A 70 26.11 -9.03 -3.51
C ASN A 70 26.33 -8.71 -2.03
N GLY A 71 25.25 -8.42 -1.29
CA GLY A 71 25.29 -8.23 0.15
C GLY A 71 25.76 -9.49 0.89
N LEU A 72 25.07 -10.63 0.73
CA LEU A 72 25.40 -11.86 1.45
C LEU A 72 26.76 -12.43 1.08
N LEU A 73 27.16 -12.39 -0.19
CA LEU A 73 28.48 -12.88 -0.61
C LEU A 73 29.63 -11.96 -0.19
N THR A 74 29.36 -10.69 0.15
CA THR A 74 30.36 -9.81 0.79
C THR A 74 30.77 -10.36 2.18
N LEU A 75 29.90 -11.15 2.82
CA LEU A 75 30.20 -11.82 4.09
C LEU A 75 30.94 -13.16 3.92
N ARG A 76 31.30 -13.56 2.70
CA ARG A 76 32.06 -14.81 2.46
C ARG A 76 33.36 -14.79 3.28
N GLY A 77 33.52 -15.78 4.16
CA GLY A 77 34.64 -15.87 5.09
C GLY A 77 34.57 -14.92 6.30
N ALA A 78 33.41 -14.32 6.58
CA ALA A 78 33.16 -13.48 7.77
C ALA A 78 31.87 -13.89 8.52
N TRP A 79 31.33 -15.09 8.23
CA TRP A 79 30.11 -15.62 8.86
C TRP A 79 30.28 -15.90 10.35
N ASP A 80 31.50 -16.20 10.79
CA ASP A 80 31.90 -16.29 12.19
C ASP A 80 31.63 -14.99 12.96
N LYS A 81 31.89 -13.83 12.33
CA LYS A 81 31.62 -12.51 12.93
C LYS A 81 30.13 -12.25 13.11
N VAL A 82 29.28 -12.75 12.21
CA VAL A 82 27.81 -12.59 12.29
C VAL A 82 27.28 -13.19 13.59
N ARG A 83 27.87 -14.28 14.10
CA ARG A 83 27.44 -14.89 15.37
C ARG A 83 27.70 -13.97 16.58
N GLN A 84 28.73 -13.14 16.51
CA GLN A 84 29.22 -12.35 17.64
C GLN A 84 28.78 -10.88 17.58
N ASP A 85 28.78 -10.28 16.38
CA ASP A 85 28.50 -8.86 16.18
C ASP A 85 27.00 -8.62 15.96
N PRO A 86 26.30 -7.93 16.89
CA PRO A 86 24.88 -7.61 16.71
C PRO A 86 24.61 -6.74 15.47
N VAL A 87 25.54 -5.87 15.06
CA VAL A 87 25.40 -5.05 13.84
C VAL A 87 25.25 -5.94 12.61
N LEU A 88 26.14 -6.93 12.48
CA LEU A 88 26.10 -7.87 11.36
C LEU A 88 24.86 -8.77 11.41
N LYS A 89 24.38 -9.16 12.59
CA LYS A 89 23.11 -9.91 12.72
C LYS A 89 21.94 -9.13 12.13
N PHE A 90 21.80 -7.86 12.49
CA PHE A 90 20.77 -6.98 11.94
C PHE A 90 20.88 -6.87 10.43
N MET A 91 22.07 -6.58 9.91
CA MET A 91 22.26 -6.41 8.47
C MET A 91 22.03 -7.71 7.67
N VAL A 92 22.41 -8.88 8.20
CA VAL A 92 22.16 -10.17 7.55
C VAL A 92 20.66 -10.47 7.48
N VAL A 93 19.95 -10.35 8.60
CA VAL A 93 18.49 -10.57 8.60
C VAL A 93 17.81 -9.57 7.67
N ALA A 94 18.28 -8.33 7.64
CA ALA A 94 17.76 -7.33 6.71
C ALA A 94 17.88 -7.76 5.26
N VAL A 95 19.10 -8.10 4.83
CA VAL A 95 19.35 -8.52 3.44
C VAL A 95 18.56 -9.77 3.07
N THR A 96 18.42 -10.72 4.00
CA THR A 96 17.57 -11.91 3.80
C THR A 96 16.09 -11.55 3.66
N ALA A 97 15.55 -10.69 4.53
CA ALA A 97 14.16 -10.25 4.47
C ALA A 97 13.85 -9.51 3.16
N TYR A 98 14.80 -8.73 2.64
CA TYR A 98 14.69 -8.13 1.31
C TYR A 98 14.70 -9.15 0.19
N GLY A 99 15.57 -10.15 0.25
CA GLY A 99 15.54 -11.27 -0.69
C GLY A 99 14.17 -11.95 -0.74
N MET A 100 13.61 -12.21 0.44
CA MET A 100 12.28 -12.79 0.59
C MET A 100 11.19 -11.87 0.02
N SER A 101 11.12 -10.61 0.45
CA SER A 101 10.12 -9.65 -0.05
C SER A 101 10.26 -9.40 -1.56
N THR A 102 11.47 -9.33 -2.09
CA THR A 102 11.69 -9.09 -3.52
C THR A 102 11.54 -10.32 -4.40
N LEU A 103 11.41 -11.51 -3.82
CA LEU A 103 10.85 -12.68 -4.51
C LEU A 103 9.33 -12.69 -4.40
N GLU A 104 8.81 -12.47 -3.20
CA GLU A 104 7.38 -12.54 -2.92
C GLU A 104 6.58 -11.50 -3.72
N GLY A 105 7.00 -10.25 -3.77
CA GLY A 105 6.29 -9.19 -4.50
C GLY A 105 6.00 -9.58 -5.96
N PRO A 106 7.02 -10.01 -6.72
CA PRO A 106 6.83 -10.59 -8.06
C PRO A 106 5.90 -11.79 -8.11
N LEU A 107 5.94 -12.71 -7.14
CA LEU A 107 4.97 -13.82 -7.10
C LEU A 107 3.54 -13.32 -6.88
N LEU A 108 3.34 -12.29 -6.05
CA LEU A 108 2.03 -11.64 -5.84
C LEU A 108 1.56 -10.85 -7.06
N SER A 109 2.44 -10.55 -8.02
CA SER A 109 2.09 -9.94 -9.32
C SER A 109 1.61 -10.97 -10.35
N ILE A 110 1.77 -12.26 -10.08
CA ILE A 110 1.20 -13.31 -10.93
C ILE A 110 -0.30 -13.34 -10.69
N LYS A 111 -1.08 -13.14 -11.74
CA LYS A 111 -2.55 -13.06 -11.69
C LYS A 111 -3.19 -14.19 -10.85
N SER A 112 -2.81 -15.45 -11.04
CA SER A 112 -3.38 -16.56 -10.24
C SER A 112 -3.10 -16.45 -8.74
N VAL A 113 -1.92 -15.98 -8.34
CA VAL A 113 -1.57 -15.75 -6.93
C VAL A 113 -2.28 -14.50 -6.41
N ASN A 114 -2.28 -13.43 -7.19
CA ASN A 114 -2.95 -12.16 -6.87
C ASN A 114 -4.45 -12.34 -6.62
N ALA A 115 -5.10 -13.22 -7.39
CA ALA A 115 -6.50 -13.55 -7.20
C ALA A 115 -6.81 -14.00 -5.76
N LEU A 116 -5.83 -14.61 -5.07
CA LEU A 116 -5.92 -15.02 -3.68
C LEU A 116 -5.39 -13.95 -2.69
N SER A 117 -4.26 -13.30 -3.00
CA SER A 117 -3.57 -12.41 -2.05
C SER A 117 -4.09 -10.97 -2.04
N HIS A 118 -4.68 -10.48 -3.13
CA HIS A 118 -5.14 -9.11 -3.23
C HIS A 118 -6.36 -8.88 -2.32
N PHE A 119 -6.37 -7.71 -1.67
CA PHE A 119 -7.24 -7.30 -0.58
C PHE A 119 -7.08 -8.05 0.76
N THR A 120 -6.29 -9.12 0.82
CA THR A 120 -6.08 -9.87 2.07
C THR A 120 -4.90 -9.31 2.86
N ASP A 121 -4.76 -9.81 4.08
CA ASP A 121 -3.61 -9.57 4.95
C ASP A 121 -2.30 -10.12 4.39
N TRP A 122 -2.29 -10.92 3.32
CA TRP A 122 -1.04 -11.34 2.67
C TRP A 122 -0.26 -10.11 2.20
N THR A 123 -0.93 -9.14 1.59
CA THR A 123 -0.30 -7.87 1.18
C THR A 123 0.31 -7.14 2.39
N ILE A 124 -0.33 -7.24 3.55
CA ILE A 124 0.17 -6.65 4.81
C ILE A 124 1.39 -7.42 5.33
N ALA A 125 1.40 -8.74 5.27
CA ALA A 125 2.55 -9.53 5.65
C ALA A 125 3.76 -9.22 4.74
N HIS A 126 3.53 -9.17 3.42
CA HIS A 126 4.55 -8.81 2.44
C HIS A 126 5.22 -7.46 2.74
N VAL A 127 4.42 -6.40 2.93
CA VAL A 127 4.97 -5.08 3.21
C VAL A 127 5.69 -5.04 4.56
N HIS A 128 5.25 -5.78 5.58
CA HIS A 128 5.92 -5.80 6.89
C HIS A 128 7.16 -6.69 6.92
N THR A 129 7.25 -7.73 6.09
CA THR A 129 8.52 -8.43 5.87
C THR A 129 9.57 -7.46 5.33
N GLY A 130 9.20 -6.60 4.38
CA GLY A 130 10.09 -5.56 3.85
C GLY A 130 10.35 -4.40 4.83
N ALA A 131 9.32 -3.90 5.50
CA ALA A 131 9.42 -2.74 6.38
C ALA A 131 10.12 -3.07 7.70
N LEU A 132 9.73 -4.13 8.39
CA LEU A 132 10.32 -4.54 9.66
C LEU A 132 11.60 -5.33 9.45
N GLY A 133 11.58 -6.29 8.52
CA GLY A 133 12.70 -7.17 8.25
C GLY A 133 13.84 -6.45 7.53
N TRP A 134 13.59 -5.83 6.37
CA TRP A 134 14.66 -5.15 5.62
C TRP A 134 14.92 -3.71 6.10
N ASN A 135 13.95 -2.80 5.96
CA ASN A 135 14.18 -1.38 6.22
C ASN A 135 14.55 -1.14 7.68
N GLY A 136 13.76 -1.69 8.60
CA GLY A 136 13.96 -1.54 10.04
C GLY A 136 15.28 -2.12 10.51
N PHE A 137 15.55 -3.41 10.26
CA PHE A 137 16.80 -4.01 10.72
C PHE A 137 18.04 -3.42 10.05
N LEU A 138 17.98 -3.08 8.75
CA LEU A 138 19.12 -2.41 8.11
C LEU A 138 19.40 -1.09 8.81
N THR A 139 18.36 -0.30 9.08
CA THR A 139 18.47 0.98 9.78
C THR A 139 19.03 0.79 11.20
N PHE A 140 18.55 -0.20 11.95
CA PHE A 140 19.06 -0.51 13.28
C PHE A 140 20.54 -0.89 13.26
N GLY A 141 20.94 -1.76 12.34
CA GLY A 141 22.35 -2.13 12.15
C GLY A 141 23.21 -0.92 11.79
N VAL A 142 22.73 -0.06 10.87
CA VAL A 142 23.42 1.18 10.48
C VAL A 142 23.59 2.10 11.68
N LEU A 143 22.56 2.34 12.47
CA LEU A 143 22.64 3.23 13.64
C LEU A 143 23.59 2.69 14.71
N TYR A 144 23.55 1.39 15.01
CA TYR A 144 24.49 0.76 15.93
C TYR A 144 25.94 0.80 15.43
N TRP A 145 26.16 0.85 14.12
CA TRP A 145 27.49 1.02 13.55
C TRP A 145 27.95 2.49 13.54
N LEU A 146 27.05 3.40 13.18
CA LEU A 146 27.34 4.81 12.89
C LEU A 146 27.51 5.63 14.16
N ILE A 147 26.57 5.53 15.11
CA ILE A 147 26.53 6.41 16.29
C ILE A 147 27.80 6.29 17.14
N PRO A 148 28.33 5.11 17.49
CA PRO A 148 29.57 5.04 18.27
C PRO A 148 30.75 5.73 17.57
N ARG A 149 30.79 5.68 16.22
CA ARG A 149 31.85 6.31 15.43
C ARG A 149 31.75 7.83 15.38
N LEU A 150 30.52 8.37 15.29
CA LEU A 150 30.31 9.82 15.33
C LEU A 150 30.69 10.44 16.68
N TYR A 151 30.62 9.66 17.76
CA TYR A 151 30.91 10.08 19.12
C TYR A 151 32.25 9.53 19.65
N ASN A 152 33.11 9.04 18.75
CA ASN A 152 34.40 8.41 19.05
C ASN A 152 34.41 7.57 20.33
N THR A 153 33.46 6.63 20.40
CA THR A 153 33.27 5.74 21.54
C THR A 153 32.90 4.34 21.07
N GLU A 154 32.95 3.38 21.98
CA GLU A 154 32.28 2.10 21.77
C GLU A 154 30.79 2.18 22.11
N LEU A 155 30.01 1.25 21.56
CA LEU A 155 28.60 1.10 21.89
C LEU A 155 28.45 0.77 23.39
N TRP A 156 27.60 1.53 24.09
CA TRP A 156 27.41 1.42 25.54
C TRP A 156 27.12 -0.02 26.01
N SER A 157 26.26 -0.76 25.28
CA SER A 157 26.03 -2.17 25.57
C SER A 157 25.78 -3.01 24.32
N ARG A 158 26.73 -3.90 24.00
CA ARG A 158 26.55 -4.95 22.98
C ARG A 158 25.49 -6.00 23.40
N LYS A 159 25.33 -6.22 24.71
CA LYS A 159 24.28 -7.12 25.24
C LYS A 159 22.88 -6.56 24.96
N LEU A 160 22.65 -5.26 25.19
CA LEU A 160 21.36 -4.64 24.85
C LEU A 160 21.09 -4.65 23.34
N ALA A 161 22.10 -4.42 22.50
CA ALA A 161 21.92 -4.54 21.05
C ALA A 161 21.57 -5.98 20.64
N THR A 162 22.13 -6.99 21.32
CA THR A 162 21.77 -8.40 21.10
C THR A 162 20.35 -8.71 21.58
N TYR A 163 19.91 -8.16 22.71
CA TYR A 163 18.52 -8.31 23.16
C TYR A 163 17.55 -7.61 22.21
N HIS A 164 17.86 -6.39 21.77
CA HIS A 164 17.08 -5.71 20.73
C HIS A 164 16.98 -6.59 19.48
N PHE A 165 18.08 -7.17 19.00
CA PHE A 165 18.04 -8.06 17.85
C PHE A 165 17.03 -9.21 18.02
N TRP A 166 17.09 -9.94 19.14
CA TRP A 166 16.19 -11.08 19.37
C TRP A 166 14.74 -10.67 19.60
N ILE A 167 14.50 -9.60 20.36
CA ILE A 167 13.16 -9.07 20.61
C ILE A 167 12.56 -8.55 19.31
N GLY A 168 13.33 -7.82 18.50
CA GLY A 168 12.93 -7.33 17.19
C GLY A 168 12.66 -8.48 16.21
N LEU A 169 13.48 -9.53 16.23
CA LEU A 169 13.32 -10.68 15.33
C LEU A 169 12.06 -11.46 15.71
N MET A 170 11.87 -11.69 17.01
CA MET A 170 10.66 -12.32 17.51
C MET A 170 9.42 -11.45 17.21
N GLY A 171 9.52 -10.15 17.41
CA GLY A 171 8.48 -9.19 17.06
C GLY A 171 8.10 -9.23 15.59
N MET A 172 9.09 -9.27 14.69
CA MET A 172 8.86 -9.45 13.26
C MET A 172 8.14 -10.78 12.97
N LEU A 173 8.60 -11.91 13.52
CA LEU A 173 8.01 -13.23 13.27
C LEU A 173 6.57 -13.34 13.77
N PHE A 174 6.30 -12.87 14.99
CA PHE A 174 4.95 -12.79 15.56
C PHE A 174 4.04 -11.78 14.83
N TYR A 175 4.64 -10.87 14.06
CA TYR A 175 3.89 -9.99 13.17
C TYR A 175 3.55 -10.69 11.85
N VAL A 176 4.56 -11.15 11.10
CA VAL A 176 4.37 -11.55 9.70
C VAL A 176 3.75 -12.94 9.57
N ILE A 177 4.13 -13.91 10.40
CA ILE A 177 3.64 -15.30 10.27
C ILE A 177 2.12 -15.38 10.48
N PRO A 178 1.53 -14.83 11.56
CA PRO A 178 0.09 -14.87 11.74
C PRO A 178 -0.66 -14.10 10.65
N VAL A 179 -0.08 -13.02 10.14
CA VAL A 179 -0.68 -12.18 9.11
C VAL A 179 -0.65 -12.87 7.74
N TYR A 180 0.40 -13.66 7.42
CA TYR A 180 0.37 -14.58 6.27
C TYR A 180 -0.77 -15.59 6.40
N TRP A 181 -0.93 -16.17 7.59
CA TRP A 181 -2.00 -17.13 7.83
C TRP A 181 -3.39 -16.50 7.72
N ALA A 182 -3.56 -15.26 8.21
CA ALA A 182 -4.78 -14.49 8.03
C ALA A 182 -5.06 -14.23 6.54
N GLY A 183 -4.03 -13.84 5.77
CA GLY A 183 -4.15 -13.57 4.34
C GLY A 183 -4.60 -14.77 3.53
N VAL A 184 -4.00 -15.94 3.78
CA VAL A 184 -4.39 -17.21 3.15
C VAL A 184 -5.81 -17.60 3.58
N THR A 185 -6.11 -17.52 4.89
CA THR A 185 -7.44 -17.82 5.44
C THR A 185 -8.51 -16.96 4.77
N GLN A 186 -8.28 -15.64 4.65
CA GLN A 186 -9.18 -14.72 3.97
C GLN A 186 -9.39 -15.12 2.51
N GLY A 187 -8.32 -15.31 1.77
CA GLY A 187 -8.39 -15.65 0.34
C GLY A 187 -9.16 -16.95 0.09
N LEU A 188 -8.92 -17.98 0.92
CA LEU A 188 -9.59 -19.28 0.80
C LEU A 188 -11.08 -19.18 1.19
N MET A 189 -11.40 -18.60 2.35
CA MET A 189 -12.79 -18.46 2.80
C MET A 189 -13.63 -17.62 1.82
N TRP A 190 -13.06 -16.54 1.26
CA TRP A 190 -13.79 -15.70 0.33
C TRP A 190 -14.13 -16.40 -0.99
N LYS A 191 -13.33 -17.38 -1.40
CA LYS A 191 -13.47 -18.12 -2.67
C LYS A 191 -14.14 -19.48 -2.53
N GLN A 192 -14.41 -19.94 -1.31
CA GLN A 192 -14.96 -21.28 -1.08
C GLN A 192 -16.45 -21.36 -1.44
N PHE A 193 -16.78 -22.35 -2.25
CA PHE A 193 -18.15 -22.73 -2.60
C PHE A 193 -18.50 -24.10 -2.02
N THR A 194 -19.78 -24.30 -1.70
CA THR A 194 -20.35 -25.62 -1.36
C THR A 194 -20.42 -26.50 -2.62
N ALA A 195 -20.70 -27.79 -2.45
CA ALA A 195 -20.87 -28.72 -3.57
C ALA A 195 -22.05 -28.31 -4.48
N GLU A 196 -23.06 -27.66 -3.91
CA GLU A 196 -24.24 -27.13 -4.59
C GLU A 196 -23.97 -25.79 -5.30
N GLY A 197 -22.76 -25.23 -5.14
CA GLY A 197 -22.33 -24.02 -5.83
C GLY A 197 -22.71 -22.72 -5.14
N TYR A 198 -23.08 -22.72 -3.85
CA TYR A 198 -23.28 -21.49 -3.06
C TYR A 198 -22.00 -21.08 -2.35
N LEU A 199 -21.85 -19.79 -1.99
CA LEU A 199 -20.73 -19.36 -1.16
C LEU A 199 -20.82 -20.00 0.22
N GLN A 200 -19.73 -20.65 0.66
CA GLN A 200 -19.67 -21.29 1.98
C GLN A 200 -19.77 -20.26 3.12
N TYR A 201 -19.15 -19.10 2.93
CA TYR A 201 -19.10 -18.01 3.91
C TYR A 201 -19.66 -16.74 3.28
N PRO A 202 -20.99 -16.60 3.08
CA PRO A 202 -21.58 -15.46 2.37
C PRO A 202 -21.50 -14.17 3.20
N ASN A 203 -21.49 -14.26 4.54
CA ASN A 203 -21.32 -13.09 5.40
C ASN A 203 -19.82 -12.80 5.59
N PHE A 204 -19.39 -11.62 5.16
CA PHE A 204 -17.99 -11.20 5.25
C PHE A 204 -17.47 -11.22 6.71
N LEU A 205 -18.35 -11.00 7.68
CA LEU A 205 -17.99 -10.98 9.10
C LEU A 205 -17.45 -12.32 9.60
N GLU A 206 -17.86 -13.44 9.01
CA GLU A 206 -17.39 -14.78 9.39
C GLU A 206 -15.88 -14.92 9.21
N THR A 207 -15.36 -14.40 8.09
CA THR A 207 -13.91 -14.39 7.85
C THR A 207 -13.20 -13.43 8.81
N VAL A 208 -13.79 -12.27 9.08
CA VAL A 208 -13.21 -11.26 9.97
C VAL A 208 -13.07 -11.79 11.40
N THR A 209 -14.10 -12.45 11.92
CA THR A 209 -14.07 -13.04 13.27
C THR A 209 -13.07 -14.21 13.34
N GLN A 210 -12.95 -15.00 12.27
CA GLN A 210 -11.99 -16.10 12.17
C GLN A 210 -10.53 -15.64 12.28
N ILE A 211 -10.17 -14.46 11.76
CA ILE A 211 -8.79 -13.96 11.75
C ILE A 211 -8.41 -13.10 12.96
N LEU A 212 -9.32 -12.84 13.90
CA LEU A 212 -9.02 -12.06 15.11
C LEU A 212 -7.83 -12.59 15.93
N PRO A 213 -7.63 -13.91 16.11
CA PRO A 213 -6.45 -14.42 16.81
C PRO A 213 -5.14 -13.99 16.14
N MET A 214 -5.09 -13.95 14.80
CA MET A 214 -3.93 -13.56 14.04
C MET A 214 -3.61 -12.07 14.23
N TRP A 215 -4.64 -11.21 14.31
CA TRP A 215 -4.45 -9.79 14.62
C TRP A 215 -3.99 -9.55 16.06
N ARG A 216 -4.43 -10.36 17.03
CA ARG A 216 -3.91 -10.29 18.40
C ARG A 216 -2.41 -10.60 18.43
N LEU A 217 -1.99 -11.67 17.74
CA LEU A 217 -0.57 -12.03 17.61
C LEU A 217 0.22 -10.94 16.88
N ARG A 218 -0.35 -10.35 15.81
CA ARG A 218 0.24 -9.20 15.11
C ARG A 218 0.51 -8.03 16.07
N SER A 219 -0.46 -7.69 16.94
CA SER A 219 -0.29 -6.62 17.94
C SER A 219 0.82 -6.94 18.94
N ILE A 220 0.93 -8.20 19.39
CA ILE A 220 2.03 -8.65 20.25
C ILE A 220 3.37 -8.50 19.51
N GLY A 221 3.46 -8.93 18.26
CA GLY A 221 4.65 -8.80 17.42
C GLY A 221 5.08 -7.34 17.25
N GLY A 222 4.12 -6.45 16.98
CA GLY A 222 4.36 -5.00 16.89
C GLY A 222 4.87 -4.39 18.20
N ALA A 223 4.29 -4.78 19.34
CA ALA A 223 4.71 -4.32 20.66
C ALA A 223 6.14 -4.78 21.02
N LEU A 224 6.49 -6.04 20.68
CA LEU A 224 7.85 -6.55 20.83
C LEU A 224 8.83 -5.75 19.97
N TYR A 225 8.50 -5.52 18.69
CA TYR A 225 9.35 -4.75 17.79
C TYR A 225 9.58 -3.32 18.29
N LEU A 226 8.52 -2.65 18.76
CA LEU A 226 8.60 -1.32 19.37
C LEU A 226 9.45 -1.32 20.65
N THR A 227 9.29 -2.34 21.50
CA THR A 227 10.13 -2.51 22.70
C THR A 227 11.61 -2.63 22.32
N GLY A 228 11.91 -3.38 21.27
CA GLY A 228 13.24 -3.45 20.68
C GLY A 228 13.78 -2.06 20.27
N ALA A 229 12.98 -1.28 19.55
CA ALA A 229 13.35 0.07 19.15
C ALA A 229 13.58 1.02 20.34
N ILE A 230 12.78 0.90 21.41
CA ILE A 230 12.99 1.66 22.66
C ILE A 230 14.32 1.27 23.31
N LEU A 231 14.65 -0.03 23.37
CA LEU A 231 15.95 -0.51 23.86
C LEU A 231 17.11 0.04 23.02
N MET A 232 16.95 0.14 21.71
CA MET A 232 17.91 0.80 20.83
C MET A 232 18.11 2.25 21.21
N THR A 233 17.03 3.03 21.27
CA THR A 233 17.08 4.45 21.59
C THR A 233 17.78 4.68 22.93
N TYR A 234 17.45 3.90 23.96
CA TYR A 234 18.14 3.95 25.24
C TYR A 234 19.64 3.67 25.11
N ASN A 235 20.02 2.57 24.43
CA ASN A 235 21.42 2.18 24.25
C ASN A 235 22.22 3.25 23.47
N LEU A 236 21.63 3.82 22.42
CA LEU A 236 22.24 4.89 21.63
C LEU A 236 22.38 6.19 22.41
N ILE A 237 21.36 6.61 23.20
CA ILE A 237 21.47 7.78 24.08
C ILE A 237 22.59 7.60 25.09
N LYS A 238 22.72 6.41 25.70
CA LYS A 238 23.81 6.12 26.63
C LYS A 238 25.18 6.12 25.94
N THR A 239 25.24 5.66 24.69
CA THR A 239 26.46 5.71 23.86
C THR A 239 26.86 7.16 23.57
N VAL A 240 25.91 7.99 23.13
CA VAL A 240 26.12 9.42 22.88
C VAL A 240 26.62 10.15 24.13
N LYS A 241 26.02 9.86 25.29
CA LYS A 241 26.44 10.46 26.58
C LYS A 241 27.80 9.99 27.08
N GLN A 242 28.28 8.84 26.62
CA GLN A 242 29.58 8.29 26.97
C GLN A 242 30.70 8.88 26.11
N GLY A 243 30.41 9.14 24.83
CA GLY A 243 31.36 9.63 23.86
C GLY A 243 31.41 11.15 23.75
N THR A 244 32.32 11.62 22.90
CA THR A 244 32.44 13.04 22.52
C THR A 244 32.23 13.14 21.02
N PHE A 245 31.34 14.02 20.59
CA PHE A 245 31.07 14.18 19.17
C PHE A 245 32.31 14.69 18.43
N GLU A 246 32.72 13.98 17.38
CA GLU A 246 33.82 14.37 16.51
C GLU A 246 33.26 14.92 15.18
N PRO A 247 33.24 16.25 14.98
CA PRO A 247 32.66 16.86 13.79
C PRO A 247 33.46 16.55 12.51
N GLU A 248 34.78 16.36 12.64
CA GLU A 248 35.68 16.10 11.53
C GLU A 248 36.59 14.91 11.88
N THR A 249 36.47 13.83 11.11
CA THR A 249 37.39 12.70 11.18
C THR A 249 38.26 12.72 9.93
N ALA A 250 39.58 12.76 10.09
CA ALA A 250 40.50 12.65 8.96
C ALA A 250 40.40 11.24 8.35
N VAL A 251 39.81 11.12 7.16
CA VAL A 251 39.70 9.86 6.43
C VAL A 251 40.61 9.90 5.21
N GLN A 252 41.48 8.89 5.07
CA GLN A 252 42.23 8.66 3.84
C GLN A 252 41.47 7.66 2.96
N ALA A 253 41.15 8.08 1.74
CA ALA A 253 40.68 7.14 0.72
C ALA A 253 41.88 6.31 0.23
N PRO A 254 41.71 5.00 -0.04
CA PRO A 254 42.72 4.23 -0.74
C PRO A 254 43.11 4.96 -2.04
N PRO A 255 44.41 5.01 -2.41
CA PRO A 255 44.83 5.66 -3.64
C PRO A 255 44.11 5.03 -4.82
N LEU A 256 43.56 5.87 -5.70
CA LEU A 256 42.98 5.41 -6.96
C LEU A 256 44.09 4.69 -7.74
N LYS A 257 43.97 3.38 -7.91
CA LYS A 257 44.87 2.66 -8.82
C LYS A 257 44.58 3.20 -10.22
N ALA A 258 45.58 3.86 -10.83
CA ALA A 258 45.54 4.21 -12.24
C ALA A 258 45.39 2.89 -13.02
N THR A 259 44.17 2.57 -13.45
CA THR A 259 43.95 1.43 -14.33
C THR A 259 44.50 1.85 -15.69
N PRO A 260 45.51 1.16 -16.25
CA PRO A 260 46.04 1.52 -17.55
C PRO A 260 44.93 1.47 -18.59
N ILE A 261 44.88 2.48 -19.45
CA ILE A 261 44.03 2.48 -20.64
C ILE A 261 44.59 1.37 -21.54
N GLY A 262 44.00 0.17 -21.52
CA GLY A 262 44.28 -0.85 -22.52
C GLY A 262 44.39 -2.30 -22.05
N ASP A 263 44.52 -2.58 -20.75
CA ASP A 263 44.74 -3.97 -20.29
C ASP A 263 43.47 -4.60 -19.72
N GLU A 264 42.49 -4.85 -20.59
CA GLU A 264 41.33 -5.70 -20.24
C GLU A 264 40.93 -6.53 -21.44
N SER A 265 41.19 -7.84 -21.38
CA SER A 265 40.73 -8.86 -22.33
C SER A 265 39.20 -8.91 -22.51
N HIS A 266 38.45 -8.07 -21.77
CA HIS A 266 37.03 -7.82 -21.96
C HIS A 266 36.67 -6.34 -21.75
N SER A 267 37.33 -5.42 -22.47
CA SER A 267 36.91 -4.01 -22.56
C SER A 267 35.47 -3.91 -23.10
N TYR A 268 34.49 -3.86 -22.20
CA TYR A 268 33.09 -3.77 -22.58
C TYR A 268 32.80 -2.42 -23.25
N ARG A 269 32.13 -2.47 -24.42
CA ARG A 269 31.79 -1.31 -25.28
C ARG A 269 31.03 -0.16 -24.58
N HIS A 270 30.54 -0.33 -23.35
CA HIS A 270 29.75 0.66 -22.60
C HIS A 270 30.53 1.38 -21.47
N ARG A 271 31.80 1.04 -21.21
CA ARG A 271 32.62 1.67 -20.14
C ARG A 271 32.73 3.19 -20.27
N TRP A 272 32.63 3.71 -21.49
CA TRP A 272 32.66 5.16 -21.76
C TRP A 272 31.48 5.91 -21.12
N LEU A 273 30.35 5.24 -20.94
CA LEU A 273 29.15 5.77 -20.32
C LEU A 273 29.18 5.59 -18.80
N GLU A 274 29.58 4.40 -18.32
CA GLU A 274 29.65 4.09 -16.88
C GLU A 274 30.62 4.99 -16.11
N ARG A 275 31.70 5.43 -16.75
CA ARG A 275 32.66 6.37 -16.15
C ARG A 275 32.16 7.81 -16.02
N LYS A 276 31.02 8.14 -16.65
CA LYS A 276 30.43 9.49 -16.65
C LYS A 276 29.10 9.47 -15.88
N PRO A 277 29.14 9.47 -14.53
CA PRO A 277 27.94 9.27 -13.72
C PRO A 277 26.85 10.31 -14.01
N VAL A 278 27.20 11.59 -14.17
CA VAL A 278 26.24 12.65 -14.47
C VAL A 278 25.52 12.41 -15.80
N LEU A 279 26.28 12.11 -16.87
CA LEU A 279 25.69 11.82 -18.18
C LEU A 279 24.78 10.59 -18.11
N PHE A 280 25.23 9.53 -17.43
CA PHE A 280 24.44 8.32 -17.36
C PHE A 280 23.16 8.51 -16.53
N THR A 281 23.22 9.28 -15.44
CA THR A 281 22.03 9.69 -14.68
C THR A 281 21.04 10.47 -15.54
N VAL A 282 21.50 11.42 -16.36
CA VAL A 282 20.61 12.17 -17.28
C VAL A 282 19.96 11.23 -18.29
N LEU A 283 20.73 10.35 -18.92
CA LEU A 283 20.19 9.39 -19.89
C LEU A 283 19.19 8.41 -19.25
N ALA A 284 19.47 7.96 -18.02
CA ALA A 284 18.54 7.13 -17.28
C ALA A 284 17.26 7.90 -16.97
N LEU A 285 17.35 9.16 -16.51
CA LEU A 285 16.17 10.00 -16.27
C LEU A 285 15.32 10.17 -17.54
N VAL A 286 15.95 10.37 -18.69
CA VAL A 286 15.25 10.43 -19.99
C VAL A 286 14.55 9.10 -20.28
N ALA A 287 15.23 7.96 -20.09
CA ALA A 287 14.63 6.64 -20.30
C ALA A 287 13.44 6.38 -19.35
N VAL A 288 13.57 6.78 -18.08
CA VAL A 288 12.49 6.73 -17.08
C VAL A 288 11.31 7.59 -17.50
N ALA A 289 11.56 8.82 -17.96
CA ALA A 289 10.51 9.73 -18.42
C ALA A 289 9.78 9.16 -19.64
N ILE A 290 10.51 8.58 -20.60
CA ILE A 290 9.91 7.90 -21.77
C ILE A 290 9.04 6.73 -21.31
N GLY A 291 9.54 5.88 -20.40
CA GLY A 291 8.75 4.77 -19.85
C GLY A 291 7.45 5.24 -19.19
N GLY A 292 7.53 6.28 -18.35
CA GLY A 292 6.35 6.88 -17.72
C GLY A 292 5.36 7.48 -18.73
N LEU A 293 5.85 8.13 -19.78
CA LEU A 293 4.99 8.63 -20.86
C LEU A 293 4.31 7.49 -21.62
N VAL A 294 5.01 6.39 -21.90
CA VAL A 294 4.44 5.21 -22.56
C VAL A 294 3.33 4.57 -21.71
N GLU A 295 3.43 4.62 -20.38
CA GLU A 295 2.37 4.12 -19.50
C GLU A 295 1.17 5.07 -19.41
N MET A 296 1.40 6.38 -19.30
CA MET A 296 0.35 7.37 -19.08
C MET A 296 -0.37 7.85 -20.34
N VAL A 297 0.36 8.11 -21.42
CA VAL A 297 -0.19 8.75 -22.64
C VAL A 297 -1.29 7.90 -23.30
N PRO A 298 -1.15 6.57 -23.46
CA PRO A 298 -2.21 5.74 -24.02
C PRO A 298 -3.50 5.77 -23.19
N MET A 299 -3.40 5.92 -21.86
CA MET A 299 -4.58 6.00 -20.98
C MET A 299 -5.37 7.29 -21.19
N TRP A 300 -4.73 8.39 -21.60
CA TRP A 300 -5.39 9.66 -21.86
C TRP A 300 -5.89 9.82 -23.30
N LEU A 301 -5.10 9.37 -24.29
CA LEU A 301 -5.43 9.57 -25.70
C LEU A 301 -6.42 8.53 -26.23
N ILE A 302 -6.34 7.28 -25.76
CA ILE A 302 -7.16 6.18 -26.27
C ILE A 302 -8.42 6.08 -25.41
N ARG A 303 -9.51 6.71 -25.86
CA ARG A 303 -10.79 6.73 -25.11
C ARG A 303 -11.36 5.34 -24.82
N SER A 304 -11.05 4.33 -25.65
CA SER A 304 -11.46 2.94 -25.40
C SER A 304 -10.75 2.29 -24.20
N ASN A 305 -9.66 2.87 -23.68
CA ASN A 305 -9.02 2.41 -22.44
C ASN A 305 -9.84 2.80 -21.19
N VAL A 306 -10.67 3.85 -21.27
CA VAL A 306 -11.54 4.31 -20.18
C VAL A 306 -12.95 4.58 -20.73
N PRO A 307 -13.72 3.52 -21.06
CA PRO A 307 -15.06 3.66 -21.59
C PRO A 307 -15.97 4.39 -20.59
N THR A 308 -16.60 5.48 -21.01
CA THR A 308 -17.59 6.21 -20.21
C THR A 308 -18.94 5.50 -20.27
N ILE A 309 -19.63 5.41 -19.13
CA ILE A 309 -20.99 4.86 -19.06
C ILE A 309 -21.98 6.03 -18.97
N SER A 310 -22.96 6.09 -19.88
CA SER A 310 -23.89 7.22 -20.00
C SER A 310 -24.82 7.40 -18.80
N SER A 311 -25.14 6.30 -18.10
CA SER A 311 -25.95 6.28 -16.88
C SER A 311 -25.21 6.85 -15.66
N VAL A 312 -23.87 6.86 -15.69
CA VAL A 312 -23.04 7.42 -14.60
C VAL A 312 -23.09 8.95 -14.66
N LYS A 313 -23.61 9.57 -13.59
CA LYS A 313 -23.73 11.03 -13.45
C LYS A 313 -22.76 11.58 -12.40
N PRO A 314 -22.34 12.85 -12.53
CA PRO A 314 -21.58 13.52 -11.46
C PRO A 314 -22.30 13.44 -10.12
N TYR A 315 -21.52 13.37 -9.03
CA TYR A 315 -22.08 13.38 -7.68
C TYR A 315 -22.86 14.66 -7.42
N THR A 316 -24.00 14.55 -6.72
CA THR A 316 -24.68 15.73 -6.19
C THR A 316 -23.77 16.42 -5.15
N PRO A 317 -24.03 17.70 -4.82
CA PRO A 317 -23.25 18.39 -3.79
C PRO A 317 -23.25 17.66 -2.42
N LEU A 318 -24.39 17.09 -2.01
CA LEU A 318 -24.48 16.37 -0.73
C LEU A 318 -23.71 15.04 -0.79
N GLU A 319 -23.76 14.32 -1.91
CA GLU A 319 -22.98 13.09 -2.13
C GLU A 319 -21.48 13.37 -2.14
N LEU A 320 -21.06 14.48 -2.74
CA LEU A 320 -19.66 14.91 -2.76
C LEU A 320 -19.17 15.23 -1.34
N ALA A 321 -19.97 15.94 -0.55
CA ALA A 321 -19.66 16.20 0.85
C ALA A 321 -19.62 14.89 1.68
N GLY A 322 -20.56 13.96 1.43
CA GLY A 322 -20.57 12.64 2.05
C GLY A 322 -19.35 11.78 1.70
N ARG A 323 -18.87 11.89 0.47
CA ARG A 323 -17.63 11.24 0.01
C ARG A 323 -16.40 11.78 0.74
N ASP A 324 -16.34 13.09 0.94
CA ASP A 324 -15.25 13.71 1.71
C ASP A 324 -15.26 13.23 3.16
N LEU A 325 -16.45 13.09 3.77
CA LEU A 325 -16.60 12.49 5.10
C LEU A 325 -16.15 11.03 5.11
N TYR A 326 -16.53 10.23 4.11
CA TYR A 326 -16.09 8.83 3.98
C TYR A 326 -14.56 8.71 3.95
N ILE A 327 -13.87 9.64 3.28
CA ILE A 327 -12.41 9.71 3.24
C ILE A 327 -11.85 10.20 4.58
N ARG A 328 -12.40 11.28 5.15
CA ARG A 328 -11.97 11.89 6.42
C ARG A 328 -12.01 10.88 7.56
N GLU A 329 -13.08 10.09 7.64
CA GLU A 329 -13.29 9.09 8.68
C GLU A 329 -12.50 7.78 8.43
N GLY A 330 -11.73 7.71 7.34
CA GLY A 330 -10.88 6.56 7.03
C GLY A 330 -11.63 5.31 6.58
N CYS A 331 -12.90 5.43 6.17
CA CYS A 331 -13.71 4.30 5.74
C CYS A 331 -13.07 3.53 4.57
N VAL A 332 -12.38 4.24 3.67
CA VAL A 332 -11.61 3.67 2.54
C VAL A 332 -10.48 2.72 2.95
N GLY A 333 -9.95 2.86 4.18
CA GLY A 333 -8.93 1.94 4.71
C GLY A 333 -9.47 0.57 5.09
N CYS A 334 -10.79 0.47 5.33
CA CYS A 334 -11.47 -0.77 5.71
C CYS A 334 -12.30 -1.36 4.56
N HIS A 335 -12.92 -0.51 3.77
CA HIS A 335 -13.88 -0.86 2.73
C HIS A 335 -13.37 -0.39 1.37
N SER A 336 -13.10 -1.35 0.49
CA SER A 336 -12.85 -1.07 -0.91
C SER A 336 -14.15 -0.64 -1.61
N GLN A 337 -13.96 0.04 -2.73
CA GLN A 337 -15.01 0.29 -3.71
C GLN A 337 -14.58 -0.30 -5.06
N MET A 338 -14.24 -1.58 -5.06
CA MET A 338 -13.64 -2.26 -6.19
C MET A 338 -13.94 -3.76 -6.17
N ILE A 339 -15.01 -4.17 -6.85
CA ILE A 339 -15.43 -5.57 -6.98
C ILE A 339 -14.72 -6.20 -8.17
N ARG A 340 -13.98 -7.29 -7.92
CA ARG A 340 -13.22 -7.99 -8.96
C ARG A 340 -14.14 -8.91 -9.79
N PRO A 341 -13.80 -9.21 -11.05
CA PRO A 341 -14.56 -10.10 -11.93
C PRO A 341 -14.38 -11.59 -11.57
N PHE A 342 -14.56 -11.92 -10.29
CA PHE A 342 -14.58 -13.30 -9.80
C PHE A 342 -15.99 -13.66 -9.39
N ARG A 343 -16.44 -14.88 -9.73
CA ARG A 343 -17.73 -15.41 -9.29
C ARG A 343 -17.94 -15.22 -7.78
N SER A 344 -16.91 -15.51 -6.98
CA SER A 344 -16.98 -15.40 -5.52
C SER A 344 -17.19 -13.98 -4.98
N GLU A 345 -16.81 -12.96 -5.75
CA GLU A 345 -17.11 -11.56 -5.41
C GLU A 345 -18.44 -11.13 -5.97
N THR A 346 -18.78 -11.52 -7.20
CA THR A 346 -20.03 -11.10 -7.82
C THR A 346 -21.26 -11.69 -7.15
N GLU A 347 -21.18 -12.94 -6.70
CA GLU A 347 -22.23 -13.59 -5.89
C GLU A 347 -22.41 -12.91 -4.52
N ARG A 348 -21.33 -12.32 -3.98
CA ARG A 348 -21.34 -11.70 -2.64
C ARG A 348 -21.81 -10.25 -2.66
N TYR A 349 -21.34 -9.48 -3.63
CA TYR A 349 -21.49 -8.03 -3.65
C TYR A 349 -22.38 -7.53 -4.81
N GLY A 350 -22.55 -8.31 -5.87
CA GLY A 350 -23.22 -7.92 -7.11
C GLY A 350 -22.23 -7.71 -8.26
N ALA A 351 -22.67 -7.09 -9.35
CA ALA A 351 -21.87 -6.92 -10.57
C ALA A 351 -20.47 -6.32 -10.30
N TYR A 352 -19.46 -6.84 -11.00
CA TYR A 352 -18.08 -6.37 -10.89
C TYR A 352 -17.96 -4.90 -11.29
N SER A 353 -16.90 -4.24 -10.82
CA SER A 353 -16.63 -2.83 -11.07
C SER A 353 -16.11 -2.57 -12.48
N LYS A 354 -16.69 -1.59 -13.18
CA LYS A 354 -16.26 -1.15 -14.52
C LYS A 354 -15.50 0.18 -14.42
N SER A 355 -14.53 0.41 -15.30
CA SER A 355 -13.73 1.66 -15.32
C SER A 355 -14.58 2.91 -15.50
N GLY A 356 -15.63 2.82 -16.32
CA GLY A 356 -16.57 3.92 -16.56
C GLY A 356 -17.34 4.41 -15.34
N GLU A 357 -17.39 3.65 -14.25
CA GLU A 357 -18.08 4.05 -13.03
C GLU A 357 -17.25 5.02 -12.18
N TYR A 358 -15.94 5.11 -12.44
CA TYR A 358 -15.00 5.93 -11.69
C TYR A 358 -14.67 7.25 -12.39
N VAL A 359 -15.29 7.56 -13.54
CA VAL A 359 -14.87 8.68 -14.41
C VAL A 359 -14.95 10.06 -13.74
N TYR A 360 -15.70 10.20 -12.64
CA TYR A 360 -15.82 11.43 -11.86
C TYR A 360 -15.20 11.32 -10.46
N ASP A 361 -14.47 10.24 -10.19
CA ASP A 361 -13.80 10.02 -8.91
C ASP A 361 -12.43 10.69 -8.86
N HIS A 362 -12.28 11.63 -7.92
CA HIS A 362 -11.00 12.31 -7.67
C HIS A 362 -10.72 12.31 -6.15
N PRO A 363 -9.80 11.47 -5.62
CA PRO A 363 -9.11 10.32 -6.26
C PRO A 363 -9.95 9.04 -6.26
N PHE A 364 -9.56 8.00 -7.00
CA PHE A 364 -10.21 6.67 -6.93
C PHE A 364 -10.11 6.03 -5.53
N LEU A 365 -11.18 5.34 -5.09
CA LEU A 365 -11.25 4.69 -3.77
C LEU A 365 -11.18 3.15 -3.84
N TRP A 366 -10.32 2.61 -4.70
CA TRP A 366 -10.25 1.16 -4.94
C TRP A 366 -9.75 0.36 -3.73
N GLY A 367 -8.95 0.98 -2.86
CA GLY A 367 -8.35 0.34 -1.69
C GLY A 367 -7.27 -0.68 -2.04
N SER A 368 -6.57 -1.18 -1.02
CA SER A 368 -5.52 -2.21 -1.15
C SER A 368 -5.69 -3.39 -0.18
N LYS A 369 -6.70 -3.29 0.71
CA LYS A 369 -7.06 -4.26 1.73
C LYS A 369 -8.57 -4.18 2.01
N ARG A 370 -9.17 -5.29 2.45
CA ARG A 370 -10.51 -5.34 3.04
C ARG A 370 -10.45 -5.81 4.50
N THR A 371 -10.84 -4.92 5.41
CA THR A 371 -11.18 -5.27 6.81
C THR A 371 -12.70 -5.38 6.98
N GLY A 372 -13.46 -4.64 6.17
CA GLY A 372 -14.90 -4.80 5.98
C GLY A 372 -15.23 -5.23 4.55
N PRO A 373 -16.52 -5.52 4.26
CA PRO A 373 -16.97 -5.86 2.92
C PRO A 373 -16.73 -4.73 1.92
N ASP A 374 -16.71 -5.05 0.64
CA ASP A 374 -16.76 -4.03 -0.42
C ASP A 374 -18.11 -3.29 -0.38
N LEU A 375 -18.08 -1.98 -0.63
CA LEU A 375 -19.26 -1.11 -0.55
C LEU A 375 -19.73 -0.57 -1.90
N PHE A 376 -19.09 -0.89 -3.02
CA PHE A 376 -19.40 -0.25 -4.30
C PHE A 376 -20.81 -0.54 -4.84
N ARG A 377 -21.53 -1.50 -4.24
CA ARG A 377 -22.90 -1.87 -4.58
C ARG A 377 -23.87 -1.74 -3.40
N VAL A 378 -23.47 -1.01 -2.35
CA VAL A 378 -24.28 -0.87 -1.13
C VAL A 378 -25.49 0.05 -1.33
N GLY A 379 -25.47 0.93 -2.34
CA GLY A 379 -26.56 1.87 -2.59
C GLY A 379 -27.92 1.18 -2.71
N LYS A 380 -28.92 1.69 -2.01
CA LYS A 380 -30.28 1.15 -1.93
C LYS A 380 -30.39 -0.31 -1.46
N LYS A 381 -29.31 -0.91 -0.95
CA LYS A 381 -29.34 -2.25 -0.35
C LYS A 381 -29.99 -2.23 1.03
N TYR A 382 -29.76 -1.16 1.77
CA TYR A 382 -30.32 -0.92 3.09
C TYR A 382 -31.03 0.45 3.13
N PRO A 383 -32.07 0.62 3.97
CA PRO A 383 -32.72 1.91 4.15
C PRO A 383 -31.80 2.90 4.87
N ASP A 384 -32.09 4.20 4.76
CA ASP A 384 -31.30 5.27 5.42
C ASP A 384 -31.19 5.04 6.93
N ALA A 385 -32.27 4.57 7.55
CA ALA A 385 -32.32 4.24 8.98
C ALA A 385 -31.33 3.14 9.38
N TRP A 386 -31.04 2.18 8.49
CA TRP A 386 -30.03 1.16 8.73
C TRP A 386 -28.64 1.79 8.75
N HIS A 387 -28.31 2.66 7.79
CA HIS A 387 -27.02 3.35 7.74
C HIS A 387 -26.82 4.24 8.97
N TYR A 388 -27.86 4.97 9.39
CA TYR A 388 -27.82 5.77 10.61
C TYR A 388 -27.52 4.91 11.85
N LYS A 389 -28.28 3.83 12.06
CA LYS A 389 -28.09 2.90 13.18
C LYS A 389 -26.73 2.19 13.11
N HIS A 390 -26.27 1.84 11.92
CA HIS A 390 -24.97 1.20 11.71
C HIS A 390 -23.82 2.12 12.12
N MET A 391 -23.87 3.40 11.77
CA MET A 391 -22.85 4.37 12.20
C MET A 391 -22.94 4.69 13.70
N GLN A 392 -24.15 4.70 14.26
CA GLN A 392 -24.37 4.88 15.69
C GLN A 392 -23.81 3.72 16.51
N ASP A 393 -24.15 2.49 16.14
CA ASP A 393 -23.66 1.25 16.72
C ASP A 393 -23.68 0.12 15.69
N PRO A 394 -22.52 -0.22 15.08
CA PRO A 394 -22.45 -1.28 14.08
C PRO A 394 -22.92 -2.64 14.60
N ARG A 395 -22.81 -2.89 15.93
CA ARG A 395 -23.18 -4.18 16.53
C ARG A 395 -24.70 -4.37 16.58
N SER A 396 -25.47 -3.28 16.59
CA SER A 396 -26.94 -3.34 16.56
C SER A 396 -27.48 -3.92 15.25
N THR A 397 -26.80 -3.62 14.14
CA THR A 397 -27.16 -4.08 12.78
C THR A 397 -26.35 -5.28 12.29
N SER A 398 -25.18 -5.51 12.87
CA SER A 398 -24.25 -6.57 12.50
C SER A 398 -23.57 -7.10 13.76
N PRO A 399 -24.24 -8.02 14.49
CA PRO A 399 -23.71 -8.58 15.73
C PRO A 399 -22.31 -9.17 15.54
N GLY A 400 -21.37 -8.78 16.40
CA GLY A 400 -19.95 -9.19 16.29
C GLY A 400 -19.08 -8.27 15.42
N SER A 401 -19.64 -7.20 14.84
CA SER A 401 -18.87 -6.22 14.07
C SER A 401 -17.74 -5.59 14.91
N ILE A 402 -16.57 -5.50 14.29
CA ILE A 402 -15.39 -4.81 14.84
C ILE A 402 -15.30 -3.35 14.40
N MET A 403 -16.21 -2.89 13.55
CA MET A 403 -16.22 -1.51 13.06
C MET A 403 -16.35 -0.54 14.24
N PRO A 404 -15.54 0.54 14.29
CA PRO A 404 -15.72 1.57 15.30
C PRO A 404 -17.07 2.26 15.15
N ARG A 405 -17.57 2.86 16.24
CA ARG A 405 -18.77 3.68 16.23
C ARG A 405 -18.40 5.09 15.76
N TYR A 406 -19.30 5.77 15.08
CA TYR A 406 -19.13 7.15 14.59
C TYR A 406 -20.21 8.10 15.13
N PRO A 407 -20.44 8.17 16.47
CA PRO A 407 -21.52 8.97 17.05
C PRO A 407 -21.40 10.47 16.77
N TRP A 408 -20.19 10.98 16.51
CA TRP A 408 -19.97 12.40 16.19
C TRP A 408 -20.64 12.81 14.86
N LEU A 409 -20.73 11.92 13.88
CA LEU A 409 -21.40 12.21 12.60
C LEU A 409 -22.89 12.54 12.78
N LEU A 410 -23.50 12.05 13.87
CA LEU A 410 -24.92 12.26 14.16
C LEU A 410 -25.20 13.63 14.77
N VAL A 411 -24.18 14.28 15.33
CA VAL A 411 -24.32 15.55 16.06
C VAL A 411 -23.60 16.71 15.39
N ASN A 412 -22.49 16.45 14.68
CA ASN A 412 -21.73 17.47 14.00
C ASN A 412 -22.50 18.06 12.83
N GLN A 413 -22.38 19.37 12.67
CA GLN A 413 -22.87 20.09 11.50
C GLN A 413 -21.93 19.91 10.31
N LEU A 414 -22.51 19.74 9.13
CA LEU A 414 -21.79 19.63 7.88
C LEU A 414 -21.19 20.99 7.49
N ASP A 415 -19.86 21.04 7.33
CA ASP A 415 -19.19 22.22 6.76
C ASP A 415 -19.38 22.26 5.23
N THR A 416 -20.06 23.30 4.76
CA THR A 416 -20.42 23.50 3.35
C THR A 416 -19.63 24.63 2.70
N SER A 417 -18.74 25.30 3.46
CA SER A 417 -18.03 26.52 3.04
C SER A 417 -17.19 26.36 1.77
N THR A 418 -16.75 25.13 1.47
CA THR A 418 -15.91 24.81 0.31
C THR A 418 -16.66 24.16 -0.84
N LEU A 419 -17.95 23.83 -0.67
CA LEU A 419 -18.67 22.94 -1.59
C LEU A 419 -18.85 23.55 -2.99
N GLN A 420 -19.23 24.83 -3.06
CA GLN A 420 -19.34 25.55 -4.34
C GLN A 420 -17.99 25.62 -5.07
N LYS A 421 -16.91 25.96 -4.36
CA LYS A 421 -15.55 26.01 -4.93
C LYS A 421 -15.11 24.64 -5.46
N LYS A 422 -15.46 23.55 -4.77
CA LYS A 422 -15.16 22.18 -5.22
C LYS A 422 -15.86 21.86 -6.54
N ILE A 423 -17.15 22.18 -6.67
CA ILE A 423 -17.90 22.01 -7.92
C ILE A 423 -17.25 22.81 -9.06
N THR A 424 -16.86 24.07 -8.82
CA THR A 424 -16.13 24.87 -9.82
C THR A 424 -14.82 24.21 -10.25
N VAL A 425 -14.06 23.65 -9.31
CA VAL A 425 -12.81 22.93 -9.63
C VAL A 425 -13.09 21.65 -10.41
N LEU A 426 -14.10 20.86 -10.03
CA LEU A 426 -14.49 19.65 -10.74
C LEU A 426 -14.94 19.96 -12.18
N ARG A 427 -15.69 21.05 -12.40
CA ARG A 427 -16.01 21.54 -13.75
C ARG A 427 -14.76 21.84 -14.56
N LYS A 428 -13.77 22.54 -13.98
CA LYS A 428 -12.47 22.81 -14.63
C LYS A 428 -11.69 21.53 -14.94
N LEU A 429 -11.86 20.47 -14.16
CA LEU A 429 -11.27 19.15 -14.40
C LEU A 429 -12.05 18.33 -15.44
N GLY A 430 -13.16 18.85 -15.98
CA GLY A 430 -13.95 18.21 -17.03
C GLY A 430 -15.14 17.39 -16.52
N VAL A 431 -15.52 17.49 -15.25
CA VAL A 431 -16.75 16.87 -14.74
C VAL A 431 -17.97 17.65 -15.27
N PRO A 432 -18.93 17.01 -15.95
CA PRO A 432 -19.99 17.67 -16.70
C PRO A 432 -21.16 18.13 -15.81
N TYR A 433 -20.90 19.03 -14.87
CA TYR A 433 -21.96 19.78 -14.20
C TYR A 433 -22.53 20.85 -15.16
N PRO A 434 -23.85 21.14 -15.10
CA PRO A 434 -24.47 22.19 -15.91
C PRO A 434 -23.79 23.56 -15.74
N ASP A 435 -23.91 24.41 -16.75
CA ASP A 435 -23.44 25.78 -16.66
C ASP A 435 -24.24 26.57 -15.61
N GLY A 436 -23.53 27.23 -14.69
CA GLY A 436 -24.15 27.95 -13.58
C GLY A 436 -24.56 27.07 -12.39
N PHE A 437 -24.23 25.77 -12.39
CA PHE A 437 -24.59 24.87 -11.30
C PHE A 437 -24.05 25.32 -9.93
N GLU A 438 -23.01 26.15 -9.89
CA GLU A 438 -22.50 26.80 -8.67
C GLU A 438 -23.57 27.52 -7.86
N ASP A 439 -24.54 28.15 -8.53
CA ASP A 439 -25.61 28.92 -7.88
C ASP A 439 -26.70 28.01 -7.29
N GLU A 440 -26.80 26.77 -7.80
CA GLU A 440 -27.78 25.77 -7.38
C GLU A 440 -27.25 24.82 -6.30
N VAL A 441 -25.93 24.85 -6.02
CA VAL A 441 -25.25 23.90 -5.11
C VAL A 441 -25.96 23.76 -3.77
N MET A 442 -26.25 24.88 -3.11
CA MET A 442 -26.84 24.87 -1.77
C MET A 442 -28.31 24.43 -1.79
N ALA A 443 -29.06 24.82 -2.82
CA ALA A 443 -30.46 24.43 -2.97
C ALA A 443 -30.57 22.91 -3.24
N ASN A 444 -29.76 22.39 -4.15
CA ASN A 444 -29.73 20.96 -4.48
C ASN A 444 -29.32 20.10 -3.27
N MET A 445 -28.28 20.53 -2.55
CA MET A 445 -27.82 19.87 -1.32
C MET A 445 -28.93 19.82 -0.27
N LYS A 446 -29.58 20.96 0.01
CA LYS A 446 -30.63 21.08 1.02
C LYS A 446 -31.83 20.20 0.68
N ALA A 447 -32.29 20.22 -0.57
CA ALA A 447 -33.40 19.40 -1.02
C ALA A 447 -33.13 17.89 -0.83
N GLN A 448 -31.94 17.42 -1.19
CA GLN A 448 -31.57 16.01 -0.98
C GLN A 448 -31.46 15.67 0.51
N ALA A 449 -30.90 16.58 1.32
CA ALA A 449 -30.75 16.38 2.76
C ALA A 449 -32.09 16.30 3.48
N GLU A 450 -33.05 17.16 3.13
CA GLU A 450 -34.42 17.14 3.65
C GLU A 450 -35.13 15.83 3.29
N GLY A 451 -34.92 15.31 2.07
CA GLY A 451 -35.45 14.00 1.66
C GLY A 451 -34.95 12.85 2.53
N ILE A 452 -33.65 12.82 2.84
CA ILE A 452 -33.05 11.81 3.72
C ILE A 452 -33.52 11.99 5.17
N ALA A 453 -33.59 13.22 5.68
CA ALA A 453 -34.12 13.49 7.01
C ALA A 453 -35.59 13.05 7.14
N THR A 454 -36.41 13.29 6.12
CA THR A 454 -37.80 12.81 6.06
C THR A 454 -37.88 11.29 6.05
N SER A 455 -37.04 10.63 5.26
CA SER A 455 -36.90 9.16 5.23
C SER A 455 -36.54 8.60 6.62
N LEU A 456 -35.60 9.24 7.33
CA LEU A 456 -35.23 8.86 8.70
C LEU A 456 -36.36 9.09 9.71
N ALA A 457 -37.09 10.20 9.60
CA ALA A 457 -38.24 10.51 10.46
C ALA A 457 -39.34 9.45 10.32
N SER A 458 -39.57 8.93 9.11
CA SER A 458 -40.51 7.82 8.87
C SER A 458 -40.13 6.53 9.63
N ALA A 459 -38.85 6.37 9.96
CA ALA A 459 -38.31 5.28 10.76
C ALA A 459 -38.07 5.66 12.23
N THR A 460 -38.76 6.70 12.71
CA THR A 460 -38.71 7.26 14.07
C THR A 460 -37.34 7.80 14.50
N ILE A 461 -36.48 8.17 13.54
CA ILE A 461 -35.18 8.80 13.77
C ILE A 461 -35.30 10.29 13.45
N THR A 462 -35.20 11.14 14.46
CA THR A 462 -35.16 12.60 14.26
C THR A 462 -33.72 13.05 14.06
N VAL A 463 -33.44 13.72 12.95
CA VAL A 463 -32.12 14.30 12.64
C VAL A 463 -32.31 15.60 11.86
N GLU A 464 -31.48 16.59 12.16
CA GLU A 464 -31.43 17.82 11.37
C GLU A 464 -30.79 17.54 9.99
N PRO A 465 -31.31 18.09 8.88
CA PRO A 465 -30.75 17.89 7.54
C PRO A 465 -29.29 18.33 7.38
N ASP A 466 -28.80 19.23 8.24
CA ASP A 466 -27.45 19.77 8.22
C ASP A 466 -26.42 18.87 8.94
N ARG A 467 -26.78 17.67 9.38
CA ARG A 467 -25.85 16.76 10.09
C ARG A 467 -24.98 15.96 9.12
N GLU A 468 -23.72 15.73 9.51
CA GLU A 468 -22.74 14.98 8.71
C GLU A 468 -23.23 13.58 8.30
N ILE A 469 -23.97 12.89 9.17
CA ILE A 469 -24.55 11.58 8.88
C ILE A 469 -25.49 11.60 7.66
N VAL A 470 -26.22 12.70 7.45
CA VAL A 470 -27.14 12.83 6.31
C VAL A 470 -26.35 12.86 4.99
N ALA A 471 -25.23 13.59 4.96
CA ALA A 471 -24.34 13.62 3.80
C ALA A 471 -23.68 12.26 3.55
N LEU A 472 -23.18 11.60 4.60
CA LEU A 472 -22.59 10.26 4.46
C LEU A 472 -23.61 9.23 3.93
N ILE A 473 -24.86 9.28 4.40
CA ILE A 473 -25.93 8.43 3.90
C ILE A 473 -26.19 8.71 2.42
N ALA A 474 -26.24 9.98 2.00
CA ALA A 474 -26.41 10.34 0.59
C ALA A 474 -25.35 9.66 -0.30
N TYR A 475 -24.07 9.76 0.10
CA TYR A 475 -22.98 9.12 -0.62
C TYR A 475 -23.09 7.58 -0.65
N LEU A 476 -23.35 6.94 0.50
CA LEU A 476 -23.48 5.48 0.55
C LEU A 476 -24.68 4.97 -0.28
N GLN A 477 -25.78 5.72 -0.28
CA GLN A 477 -26.97 5.38 -1.06
C GLN A 477 -26.77 5.51 -2.57
N ARG A 478 -25.77 6.30 -2.99
CA ARG A 478 -25.39 6.54 -4.37
C ARG A 478 -24.47 5.46 -4.96
N LEU A 479 -23.76 4.69 -4.12
CA LEU A 479 -22.76 3.73 -4.58
C LEU A 479 -23.38 2.57 -5.39
N GLY A 480 -23.04 2.53 -6.68
CA GLY A 480 -23.42 1.46 -7.61
C GLY A 480 -24.85 1.51 -8.13
N THR A 481 -25.56 2.61 -7.94
CA THR A 481 -26.94 2.77 -8.43
C THR A 481 -27.02 3.00 -9.93
N ASP A 482 -26.03 3.69 -10.52
CA ASP A 482 -26.07 4.11 -11.93
C ASP A 482 -26.18 2.95 -12.91
N ILE A 483 -25.51 1.84 -12.61
CA ILE A 483 -25.48 0.69 -13.51
C ILE A 483 -26.65 -0.27 -13.29
N ARG A 484 -27.49 -0.07 -12.26
CA ARG A 484 -28.65 -0.94 -12.01
C ARG A 484 -29.73 -0.77 -13.08
N THR A 485 -29.87 0.43 -13.63
CA THR A 485 -30.81 0.70 -14.74
C THR A 485 -30.38 -0.02 -16.01
N ASP A 486 -29.07 -0.11 -16.27
CA ASP A 486 -28.53 -0.75 -17.47
C ASP A 486 -28.58 -2.29 -17.40
N LEU A 487 -28.41 -2.87 -16.21
CA LEU A 487 -28.50 -4.32 -16.00
C LEU A 487 -29.93 -4.87 -16.18
N ASN A 488 -30.95 -4.07 -15.86
CA ASN A 488 -32.35 -4.41 -16.10
C ASN A 488 -32.77 -4.21 -17.58
N ALA A 489 -31.98 -3.49 -18.37
CA ALA A 489 -32.24 -3.21 -19.78
C ALA A 489 -31.68 -4.27 -20.75
N GLY A 490 -31.21 -5.42 -20.25
CA GLY A 490 -30.86 -6.58 -21.08
C GLY A 490 -29.53 -6.47 -21.84
N GLY A 491 -28.65 -5.53 -21.47
CA GLY A 491 -27.29 -5.49 -21.99
C GLY A 491 -26.45 -6.65 -21.45
N GLN A 492 -26.40 -7.76 -22.19
CA GLN A 492 -25.38 -8.80 -21.99
C GLN A 492 -23.97 -8.18 -22.08
N PRO A 493 -23.00 -8.73 -21.33
CA PRO A 493 -21.68 -8.13 -21.12
C PRO A 493 -20.88 -7.84 -22.40
#